data_AF-A0A6N4X3C3-F1
#
_entry.id   AF-A0A6N4X3C3-F1
#
_cell.length_a   1.000
_cell.length_b   1.000
_cell.length_c   1.000
_cell.angle_alpha   90.00
_cell.angle_beta   90.00
_cell.angle_gamma   90.00
#
_symmetry.space_group_name_H-M   'P 1'
#
loop_
_entity.id
_entity.type
_entity.pdbx_description
1 polymer ?
#
loop_
_entity_poly.entity_id
_entity_poly.type
_entity_poly.pdbx_seq_one_letter_code
_entity_poly.pdbx_strand_id
1 'polypeptide(L)'
;MIEIVFLFIILILVLLFFNREWIKNKFFPNKEKNYTLDDKFNSDKREREKEIDKLLSKMGKNGINDLSTKDRKRLDELSKM
;
A
#
# COMPACT_ATOMS: atom_id res chain seq x y z
N MET A 1 21.54 -45.19 21.58
CA MET A 1 21.98 -44.07 20.69
C MET A 1 20.89 -43.71 19.70
N ILE A 2 20.38 -44.68 18.94
CA ILE A 2 19.28 -44.49 17.99
C ILE A 2 17.96 -44.10 18.67
N GLU A 3 17.64 -44.62 19.87
CA GLU A 3 16.40 -44.23 20.57
C GLU A 3 16.39 -42.74 20.94
N ILE A 4 17.55 -42.19 21.33
CA ILE A 4 17.71 -40.77 21.67
C ILE A 4 17.49 -39.91 20.41
N VAL A 5 17.99 -40.36 19.26
CA VAL A 5 17.77 -39.68 17.97
C VAL A 5 16.29 -39.65 17.61
N PHE A 6 15.57 -40.76 17.76
CA PHE A 6 14.12 -40.79 17.53
C PHE A 6 13.35 -39.90 18.50
N LEU A 7 13.76 -39.84 19.76
CA LEU A 7 13.12 -38.99 20.78
C LEU A 7 13.29 -37.49 20.42
N PHE A 8 14.48 -37.09 19.97
CA PHE A 8 14.71 -35.74 19.48
C PHE A 8 13.92 -35.41 18.22
N ILE A 9 13.80 -36.34 17.27
CA ILE A 9 12.99 -36.15 16.05
C ILE A 9 11.52 -35.92 16.41
N ILE A 10 10.96 -36.74 17.30
CA ILE A 10 9.57 -36.60 17.76
C ILE A 10 9.38 -35.25 18.46
N LEU A 11 10.31 -34.84 19.32
CA LEU A 11 10.26 -33.55 20.02
C LEU A 11 10.26 -32.38 19.03
N ILE A 12 11.12 -32.43 18.01
CA ILE A 12 11.17 -31.40 16.96
C ILE A 12 9.85 -31.37 16.17
N LEU A 13 9.29 -32.52 15.81
CA LEU A 13 8.02 -32.60 15.09
C LEU A 13 6.86 -32.02 15.91
N VAL A 14 6.80 -32.30 17.21
CA VAL A 14 5.79 -31.72 18.12
C VAL A 14 5.94 -30.21 18.20
N LEU A 15 7.16 -29.70 18.39
CA LEU A 15 7.42 -28.26 18.43
C LEU A 15 7.07 -27.56 17.12
N LEU A 16 7.36 -28.19 15.98
CA LEU A 16 6.97 -27.68 14.66
C LEU A 16 5.46 -27.70 14.46
N PHE A 17 4.76 -28.73 14.93
CA PHE A 17 3.31 -28.84 14.82
C PHE A 17 2.59 -27.76 15.62
N PHE A 18 2.97 -27.56 16.89
CA PHE A 18 2.37 -26.54 17.75
C PHE A 18 2.71 -25.11 17.33
N ASN A 19 3.94 -24.87 16.84
CA ASN A 19 4.36 -23.56 16.37
C ASN A 19 4.08 -23.35 14.87
N ARG A 20 3.33 -24.23 14.21
CA ARG A 20 3.08 -24.18 12.77
C ARG A 20 2.48 -22.85 12.32
N GLU A 21 1.52 -22.33 13.08
CA GLU A 21 0.88 -21.03 12.79
C GLU A 21 1.84 -19.85 12.99
N TRP A 22 2.70 -19.90 14.01
CA TRP A 22 3.73 -18.89 14.24
C TRP A 22 4.81 -18.90 13.14
N ILE A 23 5.25 -20.09 12.72
CA ILE A 23 6.20 -20.29 11.61
C ILE A 23 5.58 -19.80 10.30
N LYS A 24 4.31 -20.16 10.04
CA LYS A 24 3.57 -19.72 8.86
C LYS A 24 3.46 -18.20 8.82
N ASN A 25 3.08 -17.54 9.91
CA ASN A 25 2.99 -16.08 9.99
C ASN A 25 4.34 -15.36 9.93
N LYS A 26 5.45 -16.00 10.33
CA LYS A 26 6.79 -15.41 10.26
C LYS A 26 7.45 -15.57 8.89
N PHE A 27 7.27 -16.71 8.23
CA PHE A 27 7.86 -16.99 6.91
C PHE A 27 6.97 -16.55 5.74
N PHE A 28 5.66 -16.69 5.90
CA PHE A 28 4.66 -16.18 4.97
C PHE A 28 3.71 -15.30 5.76
N PRO A 29 4.17 -14.12 6.25
CA PRO A 29 3.26 -13.15 6.83
C PRO A 29 2.15 -12.97 5.81
N ASN A 30 0.93 -13.32 6.21
CA ASN A 30 -0.22 -13.23 5.34
C ASN A 30 -0.29 -11.76 4.96
N LYS A 31 0.19 -11.45 3.76
CA LYS A 31 -0.01 -10.15 3.13
C LYS A 31 -1.46 -10.15 2.68
N GLU A 32 -2.38 -10.36 3.61
CA GLU A 32 -3.62 -9.59 3.64
C GLU A 32 -3.18 -8.16 3.92
N LYS A 33 -2.53 -7.61 2.89
CA LYS A 33 -2.88 -6.36 2.27
C LYS A 33 -4.40 -6.22 2.34
N ASN A 34 -4.86 -5.84 3.53
CA ASN A 34 -5.77 -4.74 3.65
C ASN A 34 -5.12 -3.51 3.00
N TYR A 35 -4.78 -3.56 1.70
CA TYR A 35 -5.13 -2.44 0.84
C TYR A 35 -6.65 -2.54 0.73
N THR A 36 -7.28 -2.26 1.87
CA THR A 36 -8.67 -1.89 2.01
C THR A 36 -8.90 -0.94 0.85
N LEU A 37 -9.95 -1.20 0.08
CA LEU A 37 -10.37 -0.38 -1.05
C LEU A 37 -10.18 1.13 -0.75
N ASP A 38 -10.36 1.53 0.51
CA ASP A 38 -10.04 2.82 1.13
C ASP A 38 -8.62 3.37 0.92
N ASP A 39 -7.56 2.56 1.02
CA ASP A 39 -6.19 3.02 0.79
C ASP A 39 -5.94 3.36 -0.68
N LYS A 40 -6.60 2.65 -1.60
CA LYS A 40 -6.58 2.98 -3.03
C LYS A 40 -7.38 4.24 -3.31
N PHE A 41 -8.55 4.41 -2.68
CA PHE A 41 -9.32 5.65 -2.77
C PHE A 41 -8.54 6.85 -2.19
N ASN A 42 -7.83 6.65 -1.08
CA ASN A 42 -7.00 7.67 -0.45
C ASN A 42 -5.76 7.99 -1.30
N SER A 43 -5.11 7.00 -1.93
CA SER A 43 -4.00 7.26 -2.85
C SER A 43 -4.46 8.04 -4.07
N ASP A 44 -5.58 7.65 -4.68
CA ASP A 44 -6.10 8.30 -5.88
C ASP A 44 -6.57 9.72 -5.58
N LYS A 45 -7.23 9.94 -4.43
CA LYS A 45 -7.60 11.29 -3.97
C LYS A 45 -6.36 12.15 -3.73
N ARG A 46 -5.36 11.60 -3.04
CA ARG A 46 -4.11 12.33 -2.73
C ARG A 46 -3.29 12.64 -3.98
N GLU A 47 -3.32 11.78 -4.99
CA GLU A 47 -2.65 12.02 -6.26
C GLU A 47 -3.35 13.16 -7.03
N ARG A 48 -4.69 13.15 -7.09
CA ARG A 48 -5.46 14.26 -7.68
C ARG A 48 -5.22 15.58 -6.97
N GLU A 49 -5.23 15.59 -5.64
CA GLU A 49 -4.95 16.80 -4.84
C GLU A 49 -3.55 17.34 -5.11
N LYS A 50 -2.54 16.47 -5.24
CA LYS A 50 -1.18 16.88 -5.63
C LYS A 50 -1.12 17.43 -7.05
N GLU A 51 -1.84 16.86 -8.00
CA GLU A 51 -1.92 17.39 -9.36
C GLU A 51 -2.58 18.77 -9.37
N ILE A 52 -3.68 18.94 -8.65
CA ILE A 52 -4.36 20.23 -8.50
C ILE A 52 -3.41 21.24 -7.87
N ASP A 53 -2.76 20.92 -6.75
CA ASP A 53 -1.82 21.84 -6.09
C ASP A 53 -0.64 22.22 -7.00
N LYS A 54 -0.12 21.27 -7.80
CA LYS A 54 0.89 21.54 -8.81
C LYS A 54 0.39 22.47 -9.93
N LEU A 55 -0.88 22.41 -10.28
CA LEU A 55 -1.50 23.35 -11.22
C LEU A 55 -1.74 24.71 -10.54
N LEU A 56 -2.29 24.73 -9.33
CA LEU A 56 -2.56 25.96 -8.57
C LEU A 56 -1.27 26.73 -8.25
N SER A 57 -0.17 26.04 -7.93
CA SER A 57 1.15 26.65 -7.69
C SER A 57 1.77 27.31 -8.91
N LYS A 58 1.35 26.95 -10.13
CA LYS A 58 1.70 27.69 -11.35
C LYS A 58 0.89 28.97 -11.51
N MET A 59 -0.25 29.10 -10.82
CA MET A 59 -1.03 30.33 -10.81
C MET A 59 -0.43 31.32 -9.82
N GLY A 60 -0.05 32.48 -10.34
CA GLY A 60 0.46 33.58 -9.55
C GLY A 60 -0.57 34.70 -9.49
N LYS A 61 -0.15 35.90 -9.91
CA LYS A 61 -0.98 37.11 -9.84
C LYS A 61 -2.05 37.18 -10.94
N ASN A 62 -1.90 36.44 -12.05
CA ASN A 62 -2.87 36.47 -13.15
C ASN A 62 -3.86 35.30 -13.12
N GLY A 63 -3.84 34.48 -12.05
CA GLY A 63 -4.79 33.40 -11.82
C GLY A 63 -4.79 32.38 -12.96
N ILE A 64 -5.97 32.02 -13.46
CA ILE A 64 -6.12 31.03 -14.54
C ILE A 64 -5.37 31.41 -15.81
N ASN A 65 -5.03 32.69 -15.99
CA ASN A 65 -4.30 33.15 -17.16
C ASN A 65 -2.84 32.69 -17.19
N ASP A 66 -2.26 32.41 -16.02
CA ASP A 66 -0.90 31.87 -15.88
C ASP A 66 -0.82 30.39 -16.27
N LEU A 67 -1.96 29.70 -16.39
CA LEU A 67 -2.03 28.31 -16.82
C LEU A 67 -2.05 28.19 -18.34
N SER A 68 -1.28 27.23 -18.85
CA SER A 68 -1.34 26.83 -20.25
C SER A 68 -2.74 26.32 -20.61
N THR A 69 -3.12 26.40 -21.89
CA THR A 69 -4.43 25.90 -22.37
C THR A 69 -4.65 24.42 -22.03
N LYS A 70 -3.58 23.63 -21.99
CA LYS A 70 -3.58 22.22 -21.56
C LYS A 70 -3.81 22.09 -20.05
N ASP A 71 -3.11 22.89 -19.24
CA ASP A 71 -3.24 22.89 -17.78
C ASP A 71 -4.64 23.34 -17.35
N ARG A 72 -5.26 24.31 -18.05
CA ARG A 72 -6.65 24.73 -17.80
C ARG A 72 -7.66 23.62 -18.05
N LYS A 73 -7.52 22.90 -19.17
CA LYS A 73 -8.39 21.74 -19.47
C LYS A 73 -8.23 20.66 -18.41
N ARG A 74 -6.99 20.37 -18.01
CA ARG A 74 -6.72 19.36 -16.97
C ARG A 74 -7.27 19.77 -15.60
N LEU A 75 -7.18 21.05 -15.24
CA LEU A 75 -7.77 21.58 -14.00
C LEU A 75 -9.30 21.48 -14.02
N ASP A 76 -9.95 21.80 -15.14
CA ASP A 76 -11.41 21.71 -15.29
C ASP A 76 -11.90 20.25 -15.21
N GLU A 77 -11.16 19.31 -15.80
CA GLU A 77 -11.41 17.87 -15.68
C GLU A 77 -11.26 17.37 -14.23
N LEU A 78 -10.19 17.79 -13.54
CA LEU A 78 -9.91 17.38 -12.15
C LEU A 78 -10.86 18.02 -11.14
N SER A 79 -11.42 19.20 -11.44
CA SER A 79 -12.34 19.94 -10.57
C SER A 79 -13.79 19.42 -10.63
N LYS A 80 -14.18 18.79 -11.74
CA LYS A 80 -15.55 18.29 -11.97
C LYS A 80 -15.80 16.86 -11.49
N MET A 81 -14.76 16.13 -11.10
CA MET A 81 -14.83 14.76 -10.57
C MET A 81 -14.90 14.76 -9.04
#